data_AF-A0A7D4BFV6-F1
#
_entry.id   AF-A0A7D4BFV6-F1
#
_cell.length_a   1.000
_cell.length_b   1.000
_cell.length_c   1.000
_cell.angle_alpha   90.00
_cell.angle_beta   90.00
_cell.angle_gamma   90.00
#
_symmetry.space_group_name_H-M   'P 1'
#
loop_
_entity.id
_entity.type
_entity.pdbx_description
1 polymer ?
#
loop_
_entity_poly.entity_id
_entity_poly.type
_entity_poly.pdbx_seq_one_letter_code
_entity_poly.pdbx_strand_id
1 'polypeptide(L)' 'MKAANWTNAAEIKAYDPSATHVGNNRWVFNLLRNRYRLIVKINYSRLPEFTGQIFVRFIGTHAEYDRITDIANL' A
#
# COMPACT_ATOMS: atom_id res chain seq x y z
N MET A 1 -2.85 -0.01 13.08
CA MET A 1 -1.55 0.36 12.46
C MET A 1 -0.84 1.31 13.41
N LYS A 2 0.38 0.98 13.83
CA LYS A 2 1.29 1.97 14.44
C LYS A 2 2.03 2.69 13.30
N ALA A 3 2.46 3.93 13.54
CA ALA A 3 3.33 4.63 12.61
C ALA A 3 4.59 3.77 12.37
N ALA A 4 4.90 3.50 11.11
CA ALA A 4 6.05 2.72 10.69
C ALA A 4 6.81 3.51 9.62
N ASN A 5 8.13 3.60 9.78
CA ASN A 5 9.01 4.19 8.78
C ASN A 5 9.50 3.06 7.87
N TRP A 6 8.73 2.74 6.83
CA TRP A 6 9.16 1.74 5.86
C TRP A 6 10.20 2.32 4.92
N THR A 7 11.37 1.71 4.89
CA THR A 7 12.50 2.10 4.02
C THR A 7 12.54 1.27 2.74
N ASN A 8 11.88 0.11 2.73
CA ASN A 8 11.86 -0.81 1.60
C ASN A 8 10.60 -1.71 1.57
N ALA A 9 10.41 -2.40 0.45
CA ALA A 9 9.28 -3.30 0.21
C ALA A 9 9.26 -4.53 1.14
N ALA A 10 10.42 -5.04 1.53
CA ALA A 10 10.51 -6.25 2.37
C ALA A 10 9.97 -5.98 3.78
N GLU A 11 10.20 -4.79 4.33
CA GLU A 11 9.65 -4.38 5.62
C GLU A 11 8.12 -4.33 5.62
N ILE A 12 7.51 -3.87 4.53
CA ILE A 12 6.05 -3.87 4.39
C ILE A 12 5.51 -5.29 4.39
N LYS A 13 6.14 -6.19 3.62
CA LYS A 13 5.71 -7.59 3.53
C LYS A 13 5.92 -8.36 4.84
N ALA A 14 6.95 -8.02 5.60
CA ALA A 14 7.18 -8.55 6.93
C ALA A 14 6.13 -8.04 7.94
N TYR A 15 5.71 -6.78 7.82
CA TYR A 15 4.68 -6.18 8.68
C TYR A 15 3.27 -6.73 8.38
N ASP A 16 2.91 -6.79 7.10
CA ASP A 16 1.65 -7.35 6.61
C ASP A 16 1.92 -8.34 5.48
N PRO A 17 2.02 -9.65 5.79
CA PRO A 17 2.21 -10.68 4.79
C PRO A 17 1.07 -10.77 3.76
N SER A 18 -0.12 -10.24 4.07
CA SER A 18 -1.25 -10.20 3.14
C SER A 18 -1.18 -9.02 2.16
N ALA A 19 -0.32 -8.03 2.44
CA ALA A 19 -0.13 -6.90 1.55
C ALA A 19 0.45 -7.34 0.21
N THR A 20 -0.09 -6.80 -0.88
CA THR A 20 0.28 -7.16 -2.25
C THR A 20 0.90 -5.97 -2.94
N HIS A 21 2.13 -6.14 -3.45
CA HIS A 21 2.78 -5.16 -4.31
C HIS A 21 2.24 -5.31 -5.73
N VAL A 22 1.72 -4.21 -6.28
CA VAL A 22 1.03 -4.19 -7.59
C VAL A 22 1.79 -3.37 -8.63
N GLY A 23 3.06 -3.06 -8.36
CA GLY A 23 3.94 -2.32 -9.26
C GLY A 23 3.88 -0.81 -9.06
N ASN A 24 4.86 -0.10 -9.64
CA ASN A 24 4.99 1.36 -9.57
C ASN A 24 4.85 1.90 -8.13
N ASN A 25 5.51 1.20 -7.18
CA ASN A 25 5.49 1.47 -5.75
C ASN A 25 4.10 1.50 -5.10
N ARG A 26 3.11 0.84 -5.70
CA ARG A 26 1.77 0.72 -5.14
C ARG A 26 1.59 -0.58 -4.39
N TRP A 27 0.82 -0.49 -3.32
CA TRP A 27 0.52 -1.59 -2.41
C TRP A 27 -0.97 -1.65 -2.13
N VAL A 28 -1.47 -2.87 -2.08
CA VAL A 28 -2.85 -3.19 -1.73
C VAL A 28 -2.87 -3.85 -0.36
N PHE A 29 -3.63 -3.26 0.56
CA PHE A 29 -3.84 -3.77 1.91
C PHE A 29 -5.30 -4.22 2.10
N ASN A 30 -5.49 -5.30 2.86
CA ASN A 30 -6.80 -5.81 3.21
C ASN A 30 -7.26 -5.20 4.53
N LEU A 31 -8.41 -4.52 4.53
CA LEU A 31 -8.96 -3.90 5.74
C LEU A 31 -10.25 -4.59 6.19
N LEU A 32 -10.51 -4.53 7.50
CA LEU A 32 -11.74 -5.02 8.15
C LEU A 32 -12.13 -6.45 7.73
N ARG A 33 -11.25 -7.43 7.99
CA ARG A 33 -11.45 -8.84 7.62
C ARG A 33 -11.73 -9.00 6.13
N ASN A 34 -10.86 -8.42 5.29
CA ASN A 34 -10.90 -8.54 3.84
C ASN A 34 -12.07 -7.83 3.12
N ARG A 35 -12.90 -7.06 3.83
CA ARG A 35 -14.07 -6.37 3.24
C ARG A 35 -13.71 -5.17 2.38
N TYR A 36 -12.57 -4.54 2.68
CA TYR A 36 -12.09 -3.36 1.96
C TYR A 36 -10.67 -3.56 1.45
N ARG A 37 -10.32 -2.79 0.43
CA ARG A 37 -8.98 -2.66 -0.13
C ARG A 37 -8.53 -1.22 0.01
N LEU A 38 -7.31 -1.06 0.50
CA LEU A 38 -6.61 0.21 0.55
C LEU A 38 -5.45 0.14 -0.45
N ILE A 39 -5.48 1.01 -1.45
CA ILE A 39 -4.38 1.17 -2.41
C ILE A 39 -3.60 2.41 -1.99
N VAL A 40 -2.31 2.23 -1.72
CA VAL A 40 -1.38 3.32 -1.43
C VAL A 40 -0.20 3.30 -2.38
N LYS A 41 0.33 4.46 -2.71
CA LYS A 41 1.64 4.61 -3.34
C LYS A 41 2.64 5.01 -2.25
N ILE A 42 3.74 4.28 -2.16
CA ILE A 42 4.76 4.50 -1.14
C ILE A 42 6.03 4.97 -1.84
N ASN A 43 6.38 6.23 -1.63
CA ASN A 43 7.69 6.74 -2.05
C ASN A 43 8.66 6.54 -0.88
N TYR A 44 9.46 5.48 -0.96
CA TYR A 44 10.49 5.23 0.04
C TYR A 44 11.54 6.34 0.01
N SER A 45 11.86 6.86 1.19
CA SER A 45 13.08 7.63 1.38
C SER A 45 14.18 6.67 1.81
N ARG A 46 15.34 6.74 1.14
CA ARG A 46 16.56 6.02 1.57
C ARG A 46 17.41 6.81 2.56
N LEU A 47 17.08 8.10 2.75
CA LEU A 47 17.84 8.99 3.62
C LEU A 47 17.21 8.99 5.03
N PRO A 48 18.00 8.78 6.10
CA PRO A 48 17.52 8.72 7.48
C PRO A 48 16.72 9.95 7.94
N GLU A 49 17.06 11.12 7.42
CA GLU A 49 16.45 12.41 7.75
C GLU A 49 15.16 12.70 6.98
N PHE A 50 14.85 11.92 5.93
CA PHE A 50 13.65 12.11 5.13
C PHE A 50 12.66 10.98 5.40
N THR A 51 11.46 11.33 5.84
CA THR A 51 10.36 10.38 6.01
C THR A 51 9.83 9.95 4.63
N GLY A 52 9.69 8.64 4.42
CA GLY A 52 8.98 8.12 3.24
C GLY A 52 7.56 8.67 3.15
N GLN A 53 7.07 8.94 1.94
CA GLN A 53 5.74 9.49 1.73
C GLN A 53 4.76 8.37 1.36
N ILE A 54 3.58 8.38 1.98
CA ILE A 54 2.49 7.44 1.68
C ILE A 54 1.32 8.23 1.15
N PHE A 55 0.90 7.92 -0.07
CA PHE A 55 -0.25 8.53 -0.73
C PHE A 55 -1.38 7.52 -0.84
N VAL A 56 -2.53 7.82 -0.24
CA VAL A 56 -3.74 7.02 -0.46
C VAL A 56 -4.27 7.32 -1.85
N ARG A 57 -4.37 6.28 -2.69
CA ARG A 57 -4.93 6.37 -4.05
C ARG A 57 -6.37 5.90 -4.10
N PHE A 58 -6.75 4.95 -3.25
CA PHE A 58 -8.09 4.39 -3.23
C PHE A 58 -8.38 3.72 -1.88
N ILE A 59 -9.63 3.83 -1.43
CA ILE A 59 -10.23 3.04 -0.36
C ILE A 59 -11.62 2.64 -0.83
N GLY A 60 -11.92 1.35 -0.80
CA GLY A 60 -13.24 0.86 -1.19
C GLY A 60 -13.44 -0.62 -0.90
N THR A 61 -14.65 -1.09 -1.15
CA THR A 61 -15.05 -2.49 -1.01
C THR A 61 -14.30 -3.37 -2.02
N HIS A 62 -14.36 -4.69 -1.81
CA HIS A 62 -13.83 -5.64 -2.78
C HIS A 62 -14.45 -5.45 -4.18
N ALA A 63 -15.76 -5.21 -4.25
CA ALA A 63 -16.45 -5.02 -5.53
C ALA A 63 -16.04 -3.72 -6.24
N GLU A 64 -15.75 -2.65 -5.51
CA GLU A 64 -15.23 -1.41 -6.11
C GLU A 64 -13.78 -1.57 -6.56
N TYR A 65 -12.98 -2.28 -5.76
CA TYR A 65 -11.61 -2.63 -6.13
C TYR A 65 -11.55 -3.45 -7.42
N ASP A 66 -12.44 -4.43 -7.59
CA ASP A 66 -12.46 -5.31 -8.78
C ASP A 66 -12.78 -4.56 -10.08
N ARG A 67 -13.36 -3.36 -10.00
CA ARG A 67 -13.61 -2.51 -11.18
C ARG A 67 -12.37 -1.75 -11.65
N ILE A 68 -11.30 -1.75 -10.86
CA ILE A 68 -10.06 -1.04 -11.19
C ILE A 68 -9.21 -1.95 -12.07
N THR A 69 -9.08 -1.59 -13.34
CA THR A 69 -8.35 -2.41 -14.33
C THR A 69 -6.84 -2.17 -14.35
N ASP A 70 -6.39 -0.98 -13.94
CA ASP A 70 -4.98 -0.60 -13.92
C ASP A 70 -4.59 0.04 -12.59
N ILE A 71 -4.28 -0.83 -11.62
CA ILE A 71 -3.86 -0.38 -10.30
C ILE A 71 -2.46 0.24 -10.34
N ALA A 72 -1.58 -0.20 -11.24
CA ALA A 72 -0.20 0.27 -11.32
C ALA A 72 -0.09 1.74 -11.77
N ASN A 73 -1.15 2.32 -12.34
CA ASN A 73 -1.18 3.71 -12.81
C ASN A 73 -2.22 4.59 -12.12
N LEU A 74 -2.85 4.10 -11.04
CA LEU A 74 -3.81 4.84 -10.22
C LEU A 74 -3.28 6.14 -9.62
#